data_AF-A0A4T0WHV1-F1
#
_entry.id   AF-A0A4T0WHV1-F1
#
_cell.length_a   1.000
_cell.length_b   1.000
_cell.length_c   1.000
_cell.angle_alpha   90.00
_cell.angle_beta   90.00
_cell.angle_gamma   90.00
#
_symmetry.space_group_name_H-M   'P 1'
#
loop_
_entity.id
_entity.type
_entity.pdbx_description
1 polymer ?
#
loop_
_entity_poly.entity_id
_entity_poly.type
_entity_poly.pdbx_seq_one_letter_code
_entity_poly.pdbx_strand_id
1 'polypeptide(L)'
;MGCGASKQPRDTSHQTTTQAVCHNMILAHYSEVDHQIRHDHSRMEWEALFYVQANDVARLLREGLHMSEGNIVPGTGCITPGACPDSLGQHGWVHGRRYVMRGADGGGWTAHVVVGARELRVLAEFRPQHVTNKMAYAQAWNSQGLMVFRHDAFDATQQHRNDQYAFPISECVK
;
A
#
# COMPACT_ATOMS: atom_id res chain seq x y z
N MET A 1 -0.43 10.79 59.69
CA MET A 1 0.59 10.63 58.63
C MET A 1 0.76 9.15 58.36
N GLY A 2 0.60 8.68 57.12
CA GLY A 2 0.80 7.28 56.76
C GLY A 2 -0.03 6.85 55.55
N CYS A 3 0.61 6.87 54.39
CA CYS A 3 0.06 6.76 53.04
C CYS A 3 -0.80 5.53 52.75
N GLY A 4 -1.86 5.73 51.95
CA GLY A 4 -2.61 4.67 51.29
C GLY A 4 -1.85 4.07 50.11
N ALA A 5 -2.02 2.77 49.91
CA ALA A 5 -1.57 2.05 48.73
C ALA A 5 -2.77 1.31 48.12
N SER A 6 -3.46 1.98 47.20
CA SER A 6 -4.42 1.34 46.30
C SER A 6 -3.62 0.63 45.21
N LYS A 7 -3.63 -0.70 45.23
CA LYS A 7 -3.05 -1.52 44.16
C LYS A 7 -4.09 -1.66 43.05
N GLN A 8 -4.00 -0.83 42.02
CA GLN A 8 -4.68 -1.12 40.75
C GLN A 8 -3.94 -2.26 40.03
N PRO A 9 -4.66 -3.26 39.50
CA PRO A 9 -4.06 -4.19 38.56
C PRO A 9 -3.78 -3.48 37.24
N ARG A 10 -2.52 -3.55 36.78
CA ARG A 10 -2.13 -3.19 35.41
C ARG A 10 -2.60 -4.30 34.49
N ASP A 11 -3.84 -4.22 34.02
CA ASP A 11 -4.25 -4.84 32.78
C ASP A 11 -3.84 -3.92 31.63
N THR A 12 -2.54 -3.93 31.30
CA THR A 12 -2.07 -3.49 29.98
C THR A 12 -2.38 -4.60 28.98
N SER A 13 -3.65 -4.76 28.64
CA SER A 13 -4.01 -5.35 27.36
C SER A 13 -3.64 -4.31 26.29
N HIS A 14 -2.41 -4.38 25.79
CA HIS A 14 -2.12 -3.91 24.45
C HIS A 14 -2.93 -4.78 23.50
N GLN A 15 -4.22 -4.46 23.36
CA GLN A 15 -4.97 -4.80 22.18
C GLN A 15 -4.32 -4.01 21.05
N THR A 16 -3.29 -4.59 20.45
CA THR A 16 -2.93 -4.30 19.08
C THR A 16 -4.16 -4.72 18.29
N THR A 17 -5.08 -3.78 18.10
CA THR A 17 -6.17 -3.92 17.14
C THR A 17 -5.52 -3.89 15.77
N THR A 18 -4.83 -4.96 15.40
CA THR A 18 -4.59 -5.31 14.02
C THR A 18 -5.95 -5.72 13.51
N GLN A 19 -6.80 -4.73 13.25
CA GLN A 19 -7.93 -4.90 12.36
C GLN A 19 -7.31 -5.55 11.12
N ALA A 20 -7.58 -6.83 10.91
CA ALA A 20 -7.07 -7.54 9.76
C ALA A 20 -7.57 -6.74 8.56
N VAL A 21 -6.68 -5.92 7.99
CA VAL A 21 -6.98 -5.14 6.80
C VAL A 21 -7.02 -6.21 5.73
N CYS A 22 -8.21 -6.79 5.52
CA CYS A 22 -8.53 -7.53 4.33
C CYS A 22 -8.34 -6.52 3.20
N HIS A 23 -7.17 -6.58 2.56
CA HIS A 23 -6.87 -5.88 1.33
C HIS A 23 -6.91 -6.94 0.24
N ASN A 24 -7.47 -6.60 -0.90
CA ASN A 24 -7.56 -7.47 -2.06
C ASN A 24 -6.65 -7.01 -3.20
N MET A 25 -5.83 -5.99 -2.96
CA MET A 25 -4.78 -5.56 -3.87
C MET A 25 -3.60 -4.93 -3.12
N ILE A 26 -2.38 -5.22 -3.58
CA ILE A 26 -1.14 -4.58 -3.13
C ILE A 26 -0.48 -3.94 -4.34
N LEU A 27 -0.05 -2.69 -4.21
CA LEU A 27 0.74 -1.99 -5.23
C LEU A 27 2.02 -1.47 -4.60
N ALA A 28 3.15 -1.65 -5.27
CA ALA A 28 4.43 -1.04 -4.91
C ALA A 28 4.85 -0.04 -5.99
N HIS A 29 5.21 1.16 -5.54
CA HIS A 29 5.73 2.22 -6.38
C HIS A 29 7.11 2.64 -5.91
N TYR A 30 8.02 2.90 -6.84
CA TYR A 30 9.40 3.28 -6.55
C TYR A 30 9.69 4.68 -7.04
N SER A 31 10.60 5.40 -6.39
CA SER A 31 11.07 6.71 -6.90
C SER A 31 11.60 6.62 -8.33
N GLU A 32 12.19 5.48 -8.68
CA GLU A 32 12.73 5.17 -9.99
C GLU A 32 12.34 3.74 -10.40
N VAL A 33 11.80 3.60 -11.60
CA VAL A 33 11.46 2.32 -12.22
C VAL A 33 12.31 2.18 -13.46
N ASP A 34 13.49 1.56 -13.30
CA ASP A 34 14.47 1.33 -14.35
C ASP A 34 14.86 -0.16 -14.37
N HIS A 35 14.79 -0.78 -15.55
CA HIS A 35 15.13 -2.18 -15.78
C HIS A 35 16.58 -2.54 -15.43
N GLN A 36 17.49 -1.57 -15.37
CA GLN A 36 18.89 -1.78 -14.98
C GLN A 36 19.04 -1.99 -13.48
N ILE A 37 18.29 -1.24 -12.66
CA ILE A 37 18.32 -1.33 -11.20
C ILE A 37 17.28 -2.33 -10.65
N ARG A 38 16.17 -2.55 -11.36
CA ARG A 38 15.07 -3.46 -10.98
C ARG A 38 14.54 -3.16 -9.57
N HIS A 39 14.51 -4.17 -8.70
CA HIS A 39 14.15 -4.05 -7.28
C HIS A 39 15.33 -3.72 -6.37
N ASP A 40 16.42 -3.12 -6.88
CA ASP A 40 17.49 -2.62 -6.01
C ASP A 40 17.03 -1.36 -5.25
N HIS A 41 16.39 -1.59 -4.09
CA HIS A 41 15.89 -0.54 -3.21
C HIS A 41 16.99 0.41 -2.70
N SER A 42 18.27 0.03 -2.77
CA SER A 42 19.39 0.91 -2.36
C SER A 42 19.60 2.08 -3.33
N ARG A 43 19.13 1.92 -4.57
CA ARG A 43 19.22 2.92 -5.65
C ARG A 43 18.06 3.91 -5.67
N MET A 44 17.05 3.70 -4.82
CA MET A 44 15.82 4.49 -4.78
C MET A 44 15.83 5.46 -3.59
N GLU A 45 15.14 6.59 -3.74
CA GLU A 45 14.96 7.56 -2.67
C GLU A 45 13.77 7.21 -1.76
N TRP A 46 12.73 6.63 -2.35
CA TRP A 46 11.52 6.21 -1.65
C TRP A 46 10.86 4.99 -2.29
N GLU A 47 10.08 4.28 -1.49
CA GLU A 47 9.14 3.24 -1.90
C GLU A 47 7.78 3.51 -1.27
N ALA A 48 6.71 3.34 -2.02
CA ALA A 48 5.34 3.47 -1.54
C ALA A 48 4.58 2.16 -1.73
N LEU A 49 4.10 1.59 -0.63
CA LEU A 49 3.21 0.43 -0.61
C LEU A 49 1.78 0.86 -0.38
N PHE A 50 0.90 0.35 -1.22
CA PHE A 50 -0.54 0.58 -1.15
C PHE A 50 -1.22 -0.74 -0.81
N TYR A 51 -1.89 -0.79 0.33
CA TYR A 51 -2.78 -1.88 0.70
C TYR A 51 -4.19 -1.43 0.37
N VAL A 52 -4.71 -1.91 -0.76
CA VAL A 52 -5.99 -1.47 -1.32
C VAL A 52 -7.07 -2.50 -1.03
N GLN A 53 -8.20 -1.99 -0.56
CA GLN A 53 -9.46 -2.72 -0.48
C GLN A 53 -10.42 -2.10 -1.48
N ALA A 54 -10.69 -2.83 -2.55
CA ALA A 54 -11.66 -2.48 -3.58
C ALA A 54 -12.97 -3.24 -3.37
N ASN A 55 -14.12 -2.61 -3.63
CA ASN A 55 -15.39 -3.34 -3.67
C ASN A 55 -15.52 -4.19 -4.93
N ASP A 56 -14.94 -3.71 -6.04
CA ASP A 56 -14.92 -4.36 -7.34
C ASP A 56 -13.49 -4.32 -7.92
N VAL A 57 -12.72 -5.38 -7.65
CA VAL A 57 -11.33 -5.51 -8.11
C VAL A 57 -11.26 -5.51 -9.64
N ALA A 58 -12.18 -6.20 -10.31
CA ALA A 58 -12.15 -6.34 -11.76
C ALA A 58 -12.39 -4.99 -12.46
N ARG A 59 -13.34 -4.21 -11.94
CA ARG A 59 -13.60 -2.87 -12.44
C ARG A 59 -12.44 -1.93 -12.15
N LEU A 60 -11.87 -1.98 -10.95
CA LEU A 60 -10.73 -1.13 -10.58
C LEU A 60 -9.47 -1.42 -11.43
N LEU A 61 -9.21 -2.70 -11.76
CA LEU A 61 -8.11 -3.06 -12.65
C LEU A 61 -8.31 -2.55 -14.09
N ARG A 62 -9.56 -2.47 -14.55
CA ARG A 62 -9.92 -2.01 -15.90
C ARG A 62 -9.94 -0.49 -16.03
N GLU A 63 -10.52 0.18 -15.05
CA GLU A 63 -10.68 1.64 -15.05
C GLU A 63 -9.43 2.35 -14.51
N GLY A 64 -8.61 1.65 -13.73
CA GLY A 64 -7.40 2.19 -13.12
C GLY A 64 -7.67 2.80 -11.74
N LEU A 65 -6.59 2.87 -10.94
CA LEU A 65 -6.59 3.50 -9.64
C LEU A 65 -6.12 4.95 -9.78
N HIS A 66 -7.04 5.92 -9.75
CA HIS A 66 -6.67 7.33 -9.89
C HIS A 66 -6.28 7.92 -8.55
N MET A 67 -5.04 8.38 -8.44
CA MET A 67 -4.50 8.98 -7.23
C MET A 67 -4.42 10.49 -7.36
N SER A 68 -5.10 11.19 -6.45
CA SER A 68 -5.03 12.65 -6.32
C SER A 68 -5.05 13.08 -4.86
N GLU A 69 -4.69 14.34 -4.60
CA GLU A 69 -4.85 14.95 -3.28
C GLU A 69 -6.30 14.93 -2.78
N GLY A 70 -7.28 15.01 -3.68
CA GLY A 70 -8.70 14.93 -3.34
C GLY A 70 -9.11 13.58 -2.76
N ASN A 71 -8.31 12.53 -2.96
CA ASN A 71 -8.56 11.21 -2.41
C ASN A 71 -8.03 11.05 -0.98
N ILE A 72 -7.20 11.97 -0.48
CA ILE A 72 -6.57 11.85 0.83
C ILE A 72 -7.61 12.13 1.91
N VAL A 73 -7.73 11.22 2.89
CA VAL A 73 -8.54 11.46 4.08
C VAL A 73 -7.88 12.54 4.94
N PRO A 74 -8.59 13.64 5.27
CA PRO A 74 -8.04 14.71 6.10
C PRO A 74 -7.47 14.21 7.43
N GLY A 75 -6.37 14.82 7.87
CA GLY A 75 -5.69 14.44 9.12
C GLY A 75 -4.75 13.23 9.00
N THR A 76 -4.56 12.68 7.80
CA THR A 76 -3.54 11.66 7.52
C THR A 76 -2.29 12.26 6.87
N GLY A 77 -1.27 11.44 6.61
CA GLY A 77 0.00 11.90 6.03
C GLY A 77 1.07 12.24 7.08
N CYS A 78 0.94 11.74 8.31
CA CYS A 78 1.94 11.96 9.37
C CYS A 78 3.24 11.22 9.04
N ILE A 79 4.37 11.89 9.28
CA ILE A 79 5.71 11.28 9.23
C ILE A 79 5.99 10.64 10.59
N THR A 80 6.55 9.44 10.58
CA THR A 80 7.03 8.73 11.76
C THR A 80 8.54 8.53 11.63
N PRO A 81 9.34 9.42 12.24
CA PRO A 81 10.79 9.30 12.18
C PRO A 81 11.29 8.04 12.88
N GLY A 82 12.24 7.31 12.27
CA GLY A 82 12.88 6.14 12.88
C GLY A 82 11.95 4.93 13.06
N ALA A 83 10.75 4.96 12.49
CA ALA A 83 9.77 3.88 12.59
C ALA A 83 9.04 3.67 11.26
N CYS A 84 9.69 2.93 10.37
CA CYS A 84 9.08 2.38 9.16
C CYS A 84 8.39 1.04 9.48
N PRO A 85 7.22 0.72 8.89
CA PRO A 85 6.64 -0.63 9.01
C PRO A 85 7.58 -1.72 8.50
N ASP A 86 7.50 -2.91 9.10
CA ASP A 86 8.40 -4.04 8.79
C ASP A 86 8.47 -4.38 7.30
N SER A 87 7.35 -4.26 6.57
CA SER A 87 7.29 -4.51 5.13
C SER A 87 8.24 -3.62 4.31
N LEU A 88 8.50 -2.40 4.78
CA LEU A 88 9.46 -1.48 4.19
C LEU A 88 10.81 -1.51 4.93
N GLY A 89 10.81 -1.78 6.23
CA GLY A 89 12.03 -1.93 7.02
C GLY A 89 12.95 -3.03 6.48
N GLN A 90 12.37 -4.12 5.98
CA GLN A 90 13.11 -5.20 5.31
C GLN A 90 13.84 -4.76 4.03
N HIS A 91 13.38 -3.68 3.38
CA HIS A 91 14.02 -3.07 2.21
C HIS A 91 15.03 -1.97 2.59
N GLY A 92 15.30 -1.79 3.89
CA GLY A 92 16.27 -0.82 4.41
C GLY A 92 15.74 0.61 4.53
N TRP A 93 14.42 0.80 4.53
CA TRP A 93 13.79 2.11 4.79
C TRP A 93 13.70 2.38 6.29
N VAL A 94 14.04 3.61 6.71
CA VAL A 94 14.20 3.97 8.13
C VAL A 94 13.04 4.81 8.65
N HIS A 95 12.48 5.66 7.78
CA HIS A 95 11.38 6.55 8.11
C HIS A 95 10.14 6.16 7.32
N GLY A 96 8.96 6.40 7.90
CA GLY A 96 7.68 6.12 7.26
C GLY A 96 6.78 7.36 7.20
N ARG A 97 5.96 7.49 6.16
CA ARG A 97 4.83 8.41 6.10
C ARG A 97 3.57 7.65 5.72
N ARG A 98 2.46 7.86 6.44
CA ARG A 98 1.24 7.05 6.26
C ARG A 98 0.06 7.91 5.84
N TYR A 99 -0.64 7.48 4.79
CA TYR A 99 -1.88 8.09 4.32
C TYR A 99 -3.02 7.09 4.37
N VAL A 100 -4.24 7.60 4.50
CA VAL A 100 -5.44 6.86 4.13
C VAL A 100 -6.05 7.58 2.94
N MET A 101 -6.37 6.83 1.89
CA MET A 101 -6.95 7.36 0.66
C MET A 101 -8.26 6.64 0.33
N ARG A 102 -9.18 7.35 -0.30
CA ARG A 102 -10.47 6.81 -0.76
C ARG A 102 -10.81 7.36 -2.13
N GLY A 103 -11.31 6.50 -3.01
CA GLY A 103 -11.87 6.89 -4.30
C GLY A 103 -13.25 6.29 -4.48
N ALA A 104 -14.11 7.04 -5.18
CA ALA A 104 -15.45 6.58 -5.58
C ALA A 104 -15.45 6.00 -7.00
N ASP A 105 -14.36 6.20 -7.75
CA ASP A 105 -14.12 5.62 -9.06
C ASP A 105 -13.82 4.11 -8.98
N GLY A 106 -13.91 3.39 -10.10
CA GLY A 106 -13.53 1.97 -10.15
C GLY A 106 -14.39 1.05 -9.27
N GLY A 107 -15.62 1.44 -8.91
CA GLY A 107 -16.48 0.69 -7.99
C GLY A 107 -16.25 0.99 -6.50
N GLY A 108 -15.39 1.96 -6.18
CA GLY A 108 -15.10 2.40 -4.83
C GLY A 108 -13.99 1.59 -4.17
N TRP A 109 -13.04 2.31 -3.56
CA TRP A 109 -11.88 1.71 -2.93
C TRP A 109 -11.38 2.54 -1.75
N THR A 110 -10.67 1.88 -0.84
CA THR A 110 -9.89 2.51 0.24
C THR A 110 -8.47 1.96 0.20
N ALA A 111 -7.47 2.82 0.40
CA ALA A 111 -6.08 2.41 0.45
C ALA A 111 -5.41 2.91 1.73
N HIS A 112 -4.67 2.01 2.37
CA HIS A 112 -3.65 2.38 3.34
C HIS A 112 -2.32 2.49 2.62
N VAL A 113 -1.75 3.69 2.60
CA VAL A 113 -0.51 3.98 1.90
C VAL A 113 0.59 4.18 2.92
N VAL A 114 1.70 3.48 2.73
CA VAL A 114 2.91 3.67 3.52
C VAL A 114 4.04 4.02 2.57
N VAL A 115 4.70 5.14 2.82
CA VAL A 115 5.87 5.60 2.07
C VAL A 115 7.09 5.47 2.97
N GLY A 116 8.07 4.69 2.53
CA GLY A 116 9.35 4.49 3.18
C GLY A 116 10.42 5.35 2.51
N ALA A 117 11.30 5.95 3.32
CA ALA A 117 12.50 6.61 2.81
C ALA A 117 13.64 6.51 3.84
N ARG A 118 14.87 6.72 3.37
CA ARG A 118 16.07 6.81 4.23
C ARG A 118 16.26 8.20 4.83
N GLU A 119 15.73 9.22 4.18
CA GLU A 119 15.86 10.61 4.60
C GLU A 119 14.48 11.22 4.91
N LEU A 120 14.39 11.95 6.03
CA LEU A 120 13.16 12.67 6.40
C LEU A 120 12.75 13.73 5.37
N ARG A 121 13.75 14.36 4.72
CA ARG A 121 13.52 15.38 3.69
C ARG A 121 12.69 14.81 2.53
N VAL A 122 13.05 13.61 2.05
CA VAL A 122 12.33 12.91 0.99
C VAL A 122 10.85 12.73 1.37
N LEU A 123 10.55 12.31 2.60
CA LEU A 123 9.17 12.16 3.06
C LEU A 123 8.42 13.48 3.21
N ALA A 124 9.10 14.56 3.61
CA ALA A 124 8.51 15.88 3.72
C ALA A 124 8.11 16.46 2.35
N GLU A 125 8.93 16.21 1.33
CA GLU A 125 8.70 16.63 -0.04
C GLU A 125 7.74 15.70 -0.80
N PHE A 126 7.62 14.43 -0.39
CA PHE A 126 6.73 13.47 -1.03
C PHE A 126 5.26 13.94 -1.10
N ARG A 127 4.64 13.74 -2.26
CA ARG A 127 3.22 13.96 -2.52
C ARG A 127 2.65 12.72 -3.21
N PRO A 128 1.39 12.32 -2.97
CA PRO A 128 0.82 11.12 -3.60
C PRO A 128 0.90 11.11 -5.13
N GLN A 129 0.86 12.28 -5.79
CA GLN A 129 1.00 12.40 -7.24
C GLN A 129 2.40 11.98 -7.75
N HIS A 130 3.41 11.92 -6.87
CA HIS A 130 4.74 11.44 -7.26
C HIS A 130 4.76 9.94 -7.64
N VAL A 131 3.70 9.19 -7.35
CA VAL A 131 3.60 7.77 -7.71
C VAL A 131 3.08 7.55 -9.13
N THR A 132 2.60 8.59 -9.82
CA THR A 132 2.12 8.46 -11.21
C THR A 132 3.24 7.93 -12.10
N ASN A 133 2.95 6.85 -12.85
CA ASN A 133 3.91 6.12 -13.70
C ASN A 133 5.12 5.53 -12.96
N LYS A 134 4.98 5.31 -11.65
CA LYS A 134 6.03 4.72 -10.80
C LYS A 134 5.70 3.32 -10.30
N MET A 135 4.67 2.69 -10.87
CA MET A 135 4.27 1.33 -10.47
C MET A 135 5.35 0.34 -10.88
N ALA A 136 5.94 -0.31 -9.89
CA ALA A 136 6.96 -1.33 -10.09
C ALA A 136 6.37 -2.74 -9.97
N TYR A 137 5.35 -2.89 -9.11
CA TYR A 137 4.76 -4.18 -8.82
C TYR A 137 3.30 -4.02 -8.39
N ALA A 138 2.47 -4.99 -8.77
CA ALA A 138 1.09 -5.06 -8.34
C ALA A 138 0.59 -6.50 -8.26
N GLN A 139 -0.26 -6.77 -7.27
CA GLN A 139 -0.99 -8.02 -7.15
C GLN A 139 -2.42 -7.75 -6.72
N ALA A 140 -3.36 -8.53 -7.24
CA ALA A 140 -4.74 -8.51 -6.78
C ALA A 140 -5.29 -9.93 -6.62
N TRP A 141 -6.22 -10.07 -5.68
CA TRP A 141 -6.87 -11.32 -5.31
C TRP A 141 -8.39 -11.17 -5.38
N ASN A 142 -9.08 -12.27 -5.71
CA ASN A 142 -10.53 -12.32 -5.63
C ASN A 142 -11.00 -12.62 -4.19
N SER A 143 -12.32 -12.68 -3.97
CA SER A 143 -12.93 -12.96 -2.67
C SER A 143 -12.60 -14.36 -2.10
N GLN A 144 -12.11 -15.27 -2.92
CA GLN A 144 -11.65 -16.60 -2.51
C GLN A 144 -10.16 -16.60 -2.11
N GLY A 145 -9.47 -15.45 -2.20
CA GLY A 145 -8.04 -15.34 -1.95
C GLY A 145 -7.15 -15.84 -3.09
N LEU A 146 -7.73 -16.14 -4.26
CA LEU A 146 -6.95 -16.54 -5.44
C LEU A 146 -6.41 -15.30 -6.15
N MET A 147 -5.13 -15.33 -6.52
CA MET A 147 -4.50 -14.25 -7.28
C MET A 147 -5.09 -14.22 -8.70
N VAL A 148 -5.62 -13.07 -9.09
CA VAL A 148 -6.26 -12.83 -10.40
C VAL A 148 -5.53 -11.78 -11.22
N PHE A 149 -4.56 -11.10 -10.62
CA PHE A 149 -3.71 -10.15 -11.30
C PHE A 149 -2.33 -10.14 -10.66
N ARG A 150 -1.31 -10.10 -11.51
CA ARG A 150 0.07 -9.85 -11.14
C ARG A 150 0.70 -9.00 -12.22
N HIS A 151 1.44 -7.99 -11.79
CA HIS A 151 2.29 -7.19 -12.64
C HIS A 151 3.62 -6.97 -11.92
N ASP A 152 4.69 -7.08 -12.69
CA ASP A 152 6.04 -6.76 -12.29
C ASP A 152 6.68 -6.02 -13.46
N ALA A 153 7.05 -4.76 -13.23
CA ALA A 153 7.58 -3.88 -14.26
C ALA A 153 8.92 -4.38 -14.82
N PHE A 154 9.62 -5.26 -14.11
CA PHE A 154 10.93 -5.76 -14.52
C PHE A 154 10.88 -7.18 -15.09
N ASP A 155 9.73 -7.85 -15.01
CA ASP A 155 9.51 -9.16 -15.62
C ASP A 155 9.10 -9.01 -17.09
N ALA A 156 10.08 -9.14 -17.98
CA ALA A 156 9.88 -9.09 -19.43
C ALA A 156 8.91 -10.16 -19.96
N THR A 157 8.64 -11.23 -19.21
CA THR A 157 7.73 -12.30 -19.63
C THR A 157 6.27 -12.03 -19.28
N GLN A 158 6.00 -11.10 -18.37
CA GLN A 158 4.64 -10.79 -17.90
C GLN A 158 3.89 -9.75 -18.75
N GLN A 159 4.60 -8.92 -19.54
CA GLN A 159 3.95 -7.99 -20.49
C GLN A 159 3.05 -8.70 -21.53
N HIS A 160 3.15 -10.02 -21.67
CA HIS A 160 2.29 -10.86 -22.54
C HIS A 160 1.34 -11.79 -21.79
N ARG A 161 1.34 -11.81 -20.44
CA ARG A 161 0.60 -12.83 -19.64
C ARG A 161 -0.51 -12.29 -18.73
N ASN A 162 -0.80 -10.98 -18.74
CA ASN A 162 -1.96 -10.47 -18.01
C ASN A 162 -3.27 -11.17 -18.43
N ASP A 163 -3.33 -11.65 -19.68
CA ASP A 163 -4.46 -12.41 -20.22
C ASP A 163 -4.59 -13.83 -19.61
N GLN A 164 -3.54 -14.39 -19.00
CA GLN A 164 -3.58 -15.72 -18.36
C GLN A 164 -4.15 -15.69 -16.93
N TYR A 165 -4.09 -14.55 -16.24
CA TYR A 165 -4.67 -14.39 -14.90
C TYR A 165 -6.07 -13.76 -14.92
N ALA A 166 -6.45 -13.16 -16.05
CA ALA A 166 -7.83 -12.86 -16.38
C ALA A 166 -8.59 -14.17 -16.62
N PHE A 167 -9.02 -14.84 -15.54
CA PHE A 167 -10.13 -15.76 -15.67
C PHE A 167 -11.26 -15.00 -16.39
N PRO A 168 -11.93 -15.59 -17.41
CA PRO A 168 -13.12 -14.98 -17.96
C PRO A 168 -14.04 -14.75 -16.77
N ILE A 169 -14.32 -13.47 -16.50
CA ILE A 169 -15.27 -13.08 -15.48
C ILE A 169 -16.59 -13.60 -16.03
N SER A 170 -16.99 -14.78 -15.57
CA SER A 170 -18.35 -15.25 -15.72
C SER A 170 -19.19 -14.14 -15.11
N GLU A 171 -19.85 -13.35 -15.95
CA GLU A 171 -20.92 -12.48 -15.52
C GLU A 171 -21.92 -13.39 -14.78
N CYS A 172 -21.87 -13.38 -13.45
CA CYS A 172 -22.93 -13.98 -12.66
C CYS A 172 -24.13 -13.09 -12.86
N VAL A 173 -24.88 -13.39 -13.91
CA VAL A 173 -26.28 -13.03 -14.08
C VAL A 173 -27.01 -13.51 -12.82
N LYS A 174 -27.54 -12.55 -12.06
CA LYS A 174 -28.85 -12.63 -11.40
C LYS A 174 -29.26 -11.26 -10.89
#